data_AF-A0A1H8GFH0-F1
#
_entry.id   AF-A0A1H8GFH0-F1
#
_cell.length_a   1.000
_cell.length_b   1.000
_cell.length_c   1.000
_cell.angle_alpha   90.00
_cell.angle_beta   90.00
_cell.angle_gamma   90.00
#
_symmetry.space_group_name_H-M   'P 1'
#
loop_
_entity.id
_entity.type
_entity.pdbx_description
1 polymer ?
#
loop_
_entity_poly.entity_id
_entity_poly.type
_entity_poly.pdbx_seq_one_letter_code
_entity_poly.pdbx_strand_id
1 'polypeptide(L)'
;MTGIFKENALYRYHNGIGHCKHGIVYTMKDILGNVWAIDTYWDSKFSKRFLQNATVYYADRILNDLEFIMMIDEAVEVSANEYYLYDSKDALYIPVGGRHERYLVNKNAKKNTDSVIDYIEDKISKNETMIKNLASDNRMLNEWLCVVNNDPDVAQLYKNEKYEYTVENAILFALKRGVK
;
A
#
# COMPACT_ATOMS: atom_id res chain seq x y z
N MET A 1 -27.76 -17.78 22.92
CA MET A 1 -26.48 -18.53 22.92
C MET A 1 -25.43 -17.62 23.53
N THR A 2 -24.87 -17.98 24.69
CA THR A 2 -23.72 -17.25 25.27
C THR A 2 -22.47 -17.60 24.47
N GLY A 3 -22.09 -16.74 23.52
CA GLY A 3 -20.86 -16.91 22.76
C GLY A 3 -19.65 -16.82 23.69
N ILE A 4 -18.73 -17.78 23.61
CA ILE A 4 -17.49 -17.73 24.37
C ILE A 4 -16.49 -16.89 23.58
N PHE A 5 -15.87 -15.89 24.23
CA PHE A 5 -14.78 -15.13 23.65
C PHE A 5 -13.60 -16.02 23.29
N LYS A 6 -13.03 -15.80 22.11
CA LYS A 6 -11.64 -16.20 21.85
C LYS A 6 -10.72 -15.11 22.39
N GLU A 7 -9.81 -15.50 23.26
CA GLU A 7 -8.71 -14.68 23.74
C GLU A 7 -7.69 -14.45 22.61
N ASN A 8 -6.98 -13.31 22.63
CA ASN A 8 -5.93 -13.01 21.66
C ASN A 8 -6.43 -13.05 20.21
N ALA A 9 -7.63 -12.51 19.99
CA ALA A 9 -8.31 -12.50 18.70
C ALA A 9 -8.72 -11.09 18.30
N LEU A 10 -8.81 -10.87 16.99
CA LEU A 10 -9.28 -9.65 16.36
C LEU A 10 -10.77 -9.76 16.08
N TYR A 11 -11.49 -8.68 16.37
CA TYR A 11 -12.93 -8.56 16.16
C TYR A 11 -13.25 -7.23 15.52
N ARG A 12 -14.36 -7.20 14.77
CA ARG A 12 -15.04 -5.96 14.39
C ARG A 12 -16.07 -5.63 15.46
N TYR A 13 -16.01 -4.42 15.99
CA TYR A 13 -16.98 -3.84 16.90
C TYR A 13 -17.75 -2.72 16.18
N HIS A 14 -18.91 -3.07 15.63
CA HIS A 14 -19.69 -2.17 14.75
C HIS A 14 -20.12 -0.88 15.47
N ASN A 15 -20.42 -0.96 16.77
CA ASN A 15 -20.83 0.18 17.60
C ASN A 15 -19.62 0.97 18.18
N GLY A 16 -18.38 0.55 17.87
CA GLY A 16 -17.16 1.15 18.39
C GLY A 16 -16.57 2.29 17.55
N ILE A 17 -17.17 2.59 16.39
CA ILE A 17 -16.63 3.57 15.43
C ILE A 17 -16.88 5.01 15.91
N GLY A 18 -15.88 5.87 15.80
CA GLY A 18 -15.98 7.27 16.22
C GLY A 18 -14.72 8.09 15.94
N HIS A 19 -14.60 9.27 16.54
CA HIS A 19 -13.40 10.10 16.40
C HIS A 19 -12.18 9.36 16.99
N CYS A 20 -11.21 9.06 16.14
CA CYS A 20 -10.04 8.24 16.47
C CYS A 20 -10.38 6.82 16.99
N LYS A 21 -11.42 6.21 16.44
CA LYS A 21 -11.81 4.81 16.65
C LYS A 21 -12.34 4.24 15.36
N HIS A 22 -11.89 3.06 14.98
CA HIS A 22 -12.28 2.45 13.72
C HIS A 22 -12.99 1.10 13.89
N GLY A 23 -13.34 0.74 15.13
CA GLY A 23 -14.17 -0.42 15.42
C GLY A 23 -13.49 -1.75 15.10
N ILE A 24 -12.16 -1.81 15.09
CA ILE A 24 -11.45 -3.09 15.18
C ILE A 24 -10.82 -3.13 16.56
N VAL A 25 -11.08 -4.23 17.26
CA VAL A 25 -10.58 -4.46 18.61
C VAL A 25 -9.83 -5.77 18.65
N TYR A 26 -8.86 -5.86 19.55
CA TYR A 26 -8.29 -7.14 19.93
C TYR A 26 -8.62 -7.47 21.38
N THR A 27 -8.78 -8.75 21.69
CA THR A 27 -9.10 -9.21 23.04
C THR A 27 -7.85 -9.62 23.81
N MET A 28 -7.80 -9.27 25.10
CA MET A 28 -6.76 -9.70 26.03
C MET A 28 -7.37 -10.03 27.39
N LYS A 29 -6.83 -11.03 28.07
CA LYS A 29 -7.19 -11.37 29.43
C LYS A 29 -6.21 -10.74 30.42
N ASP A 30 -6.73 -10.11 31.47
CA ASP A 30 -5.90 -9.60 32.56
C ASP A 30 -5.54 -10.71 33.57
N ILE A 31 -4.69 -10.37 34.54
CA ILE A 31 -4.24 -11.31 35.60
C ILE A 31 -5.37 -11.79 36.52
N LEU A 32 -6.48 -11.05 36.60
CA LEU A 32 -7.66 -11.41 37.39
C LEU A 32 -8.66 -12.26 36.59
N GLY A 33 -8.40 -12.44 35.29
CA GLY A 33 -9.19 -13.24 34.38
C GLY A 33 -10.27 -12.48 33.63
N ASN A 34 -10.33 -11.14 33.74
CA ASN A 34 -11.28 -10.35 32.96
C ASN A 34 -10.80 -10.23 31.51
N VAL A 35 -11.75 -10.28 30.58
CA VAL A 35 -11.47 -10.10 29.15
C VAL A 35 -11.79 -8.67 28.75
N TRP A 36 -10.79 -8.02 28.17
CA TRP A 36 -10.86 -6.65 27.67
C TRP A 36 -10.79 -6.65 26.15
N ALA A 37 -11.56 -5.78 25.52
CA ALA A 37 -11.46 -5.48 24.10
C ALA A 37 -10.81 -4.11 23.94
N ILE A 38 -9.74 -4.03 23.15
CA ILE A 38 -8.89 -2.85 23.01
C ILE A 38 -8.94 -2.38 21.57
N ASP A 39 -9.35 -1.14 21.33
CA ASP A 39 -9.40 -0.54 19.98
C ASP A 39 -7.99 -0.35 19.41
N THR A 40 -7.82 -0.74 18.15
CA THR A 40 -6.51 -0.76 17.49
C THR A 40 -6.09 0.59 16.90
N TYR A 41 -6.92 1.64 16.94
CA TYR A 41 -6.63 2.92 16.31
C TYR A 41 -5.32 3.55 16.83
N TRP A 42 -5.07 3.47 18.13
CA TRP A 42 -3.84 3.99 18.76
C TRP A 42 -2.82 2.90 19.12
N ASP A 43 -3.10 1.63 18.83
CA ASP A 43 -2.18 0.51 19.10
C ASP A 43 -1.60 -0.04 17.80
N SER A 44 -0.34 0.30 17.56
CA SER A 44 0.38 -0.12 16.35
C SER A 44 0.86 -1.57 16.38
N LYS A 45 0.80 -2.29 17.51
CA LYS A 45 1.50 -3.59 17.66
C LYS A 45 0.73 -4.67 18.43
N PHE A 46 -0.57 -4.53 18.67
CA PHE A 46 -1.33 -5.47 19.51
C PHE A 46 -0.62 -5.71 20.83
N SER A 47 -0.40 -4.62 21.55
CA SER A 47 0.43 -4.66 22.74
C SER A 47 -0.21 -5.56 23.80
N LYS A 48 0.61 -6.40 24.46
CA LYS A 48 0.18 -7.24 25.61
C LYS A 48 -0.04 -6.43 26.89
N ARG A 49 -0.19 -5.11 26.78
CA ARG A 49 -0.30 -4.17 27.89
C ARG A 49 -1.35 -3.12 27.54
N PHE A 50 -2.03 -2.57 28.53
CA PHE A 50 -2.89 -1.41 28.30
C PHE A 50 -2.02 -0.19 28.01
N LEU A 51 -2.09 0.32 26.79
CA LEU A 51 -1.49 1.61 26.45
C LEU A 51 -2.28 2.72 27.16
N GLN A 52 -1.58 3.74 27.67
CA GLN A 52 -2.18 4.83 28.44
C GLN A 52 -3.30 5.59 27.68
N ASN A 53 -3.27 5.55 26.34
CA ASN A 53 -4.23 6.21 25.46
C ASN A 53 -5.12 5.21 24.69
N ALA A 54 -5.10 3.93 25.06
CA ALA A 54 -5.96 2.95 24.41
C ALA A 54 -7.42 3.15 24.81
N THR A 55 -8.32 3.02 23.83
CA THR A 55 -9.74 2.89 24.14
C THR A 55 -10.02 1.43 24.48
N VAL A 56 -10.56 1.18 25.67
CA VAL A 56 -10.79 -0.17 26.20
C VAL A 56 -12.24 -0.38 26.58
N TYR A 57 -12.71 -1.61 26.41
CA TYR A 57 -14.06 -2.05 26.74
C TYR A 57 -13.99 -3.35 27.54
N TYR A 58 -14.92 -3.51 28.47
CA TYR A 58 -15.21 -4.83 29.04
C TYR A 58 -15.85 -5.68 27.94
N ALA A 59 -15.19 -6.78 27.57
CA ALA A 59 -15.60 -7.56 26.40
C ALA A 59 -17.02 -8.11 26.58
N ASP A 60 -17.34 -8.66 27.75
CA ASP A 60 -18.66 -9.20 28.13
C ASP A 60 -19.82 -8.21 27.90
N ARG A 61 -19.58 -6.91 28.07
CA ARG A 61 -20.59 -5.87 27.85
C ARG A 61 -20.88 -5.58 26.38
N ILE A 62 -19.94 -5.91 25.49
CA ILE A 62 -20.05 -5.65 24.04
C ILE A 62 -20.08 -6.95 23.22
N LEU A 63 -20.17 -8.11 23.87
CA LEU A 63 -20.08 -9.43 23.23
C LEU A 63 -20.99 -9.59 22.01
N ASN A 64 -22.24 -9.16 22.15
CA ASN A 64 -23.26 -9.34 21.11
C ASN A 64 -23.02 -8.45 19.88
N ASP A 65 -22.13 -7.47 20.00
CA ASP A 65 -21.79 -6.52 18.94
C ASP A 65 -20.43 -6.84 18.29
N LEU A 66 -19.77 -7.92 18.72
CA LEU A 66 -18.46 -8.33 18.24
C LEU A 66 -18.55 -9.42 17.17
N GLU A 67 -17.95 -9.14 16.02
CA GLU A 67 -17.82 -10.09 14.92
C GLU A 67 -16.36 -10.58 14.87
N PHE A 68 -16.16 -11.89 15.02
CA PHE A 68 -14.83 -12.49 14.97
C PHE A 68 -14.21 -12.34 13.57
N ILE A 69 -12.95 -11.94 13.51
CA ILE A 69 -12.19 -11.83 12.27
C ILE A 69 -11.15 -12.96 12.20
N MET A 70 -10.15 -12.95 13.08
CA MET A 70 -9.07 -13.94 13.10
C MET A 70 -8.36 -13.96 14.45
N MET A 71 -7.60 -15.02 14.73
CA MET A 71 -6.69 -15.04 15.88
C MET A 71 -5.46 -14.17 15.58
N ILE A 72 -4.92 -13.47 16.58
CA ILE A 72 -3.74 -12.59 16.38
C ILE A 72 -2.50 -13.39 15.97
N ASP A 73 -2.34 -14.61 16.47
CA ASP A 73 -1.21 -15.49 16.12
C ASP A 73 -1.34 -16.15 14.74
N GLU A 74 -2.51 -16.05 14.12
CA GLU A 74 -2.74 -16.39 12.72
C GLU A 74 -2.52 -15.20 11.79
N ALA A 75 -2.47 -13.98 12.31
CA ALA A 75 -2.30 -12.77 11.51
C ALA A 75 -0.83 -12.56 11.12
N VAL A 76 -0.59 -12.38 9.83
CA VAL A 76 0.70 -11.96 9.26
C VAL A 76 0.52 -10.62 8.60
N GLU A 77 1.44 -9.70 8.88
CA GLU A 77 1.46 -8.38 8.24
C GLU A 77 2.16 -8.46 6.89
N VAL A 78 1.52 -7.91 5.86
CA VAL A 78 1.99 -7.92 4.47
C VAL A 78 2.01 -6.50 3.91
N SER A 79 2.60 -6.32 2.74
CA SER A 79 2.52 -5.05 2.01
C SER A 79 1.10 -4.80 1.48
N ALA A 80 0.74 -3.53 1.21
CA ALA A 80 -0.54 -3.18 0.60
C ALA A 80 -0.76 -3.90 -0.75
N ASN A 81 0.28 -4.03 -1.59
CA ASN A 81 0.16 -4.73 -2.87
C ASN A 81 -0.12 -6.22 -2.69
N GLU A 82 0.48 -6.85 -1.68
CA GLU A 82 0.26 -8.27 -1.39
C GLU A 82 -1.11 -8.53 -0.76
N TYR A 83 -1.60 -7.60 0.07
CA TYR A 83 -2.92 -7.68 0.69
C TYR A 83 -4.05 -7.90 -0.31
N TYR A 84 -4.05 -7.17 -1.43
CA TYR A 84 -5.08 -7.28 -2.46
C TYR A 84 -5.06 -8.61 -3.23
N LEU A 85 -4.10 -9.49 -2.96
CA LEU A 85 -4.03 -10.83 -3.53
C LEU A 85 -4.84 -11.86 -2.74
N TYR A 86 -5.46 -11.49 -1.62
CA TYR A 86 -6.21 -12.38 -0.73
C TYR A 86 -7.70 -12.06 -0.73
N ASP A 87 -8.52 -13.06 -0.42
CA ASP A 87 -9.97 -12.86 -0.23
C ASP A 87 -10.23 -11.99 1.00
N SER A 88 -11.29 -11.18 0.95
CA SER A 88 -11.70 -10.28 2.05
C SER A 88 -12.01 -10.99 3.36
N LYS A 89 -12.41 -12.27 3.32
CA LYS A 89 -12.63 -13.10 4.51
C LYS A 89 -11.34 -13.47 5.23
N ASP A 90 -10.22 -13.46 4.51
CA ASP A 90 -8.90 -13.92 4.98
C ASP A 90 -7.95 -12.76 5.28
N ALA A 91 -8.42 -11.51 5.06
CA ALA A 91 -7.59 -10.32 5.10
C ALA A 91 -8.28 -9.20 5.90
N LEU A 92 -7.49 -8.42 6.63
CA LEU A 92 -7.95 -7.31 7.46
C LEU A 92 -7.07 -6.07 7.27
N TYR A 93 -7.71 -4.96 6.86
CA TYR A 93 -7.11 -3.64 6.84
C TYR A 93 -7.41 -2.91 8.17
N ILE A 94 -6.38 -2.33 8.77
CA ILE A 94 -6.45 -1.58 10.02
C ILE A 94 -5.85 -0.19 9.80
N PRO A 95 -6.68 0.88 9.78
CA PRO A 95 -6.17 2.24 9.81
C PRO A 95 -5.63 2.54 11.22
N VAL A 96 -4.35 2.86 11.33
CA VAL A 96 -3.70 3.24 12.59
C VAL A 96 -3.51 4.76 12.59
N GLY A 97 -3.79 5.41 13.71
CA GLY A 97 -3.62 6.85 13.87
C GLY A 97 -2.25 7.35 13.40
N GLY A 98 -2.18 8.60 12.95
CA GLY A 98 -0.92 9.19 12.45
C GLY A 98 -0.55 8.82 11.01
N ARG A 99 -1.54 8.49 10.16
CA ARG A 99 -1.37 8.07 8.75
C ARG A 99 -0.63 6.74 8.60
N HIS A 100 -0.72 5.87 9.60
CA HIS A 100 -0.17 4.54 9.53
C HIS A 100 -1.28 3.56 9.15
N GLU A 101 -0.92 2.47 8.50
CA GLU A 101 -1.86 1.46 8.05
C GLU A 101 -1.24 0.10 8.26
N ARG A 102 -2.08 -0.90 8.57
CA ARG A 102 -1.65 -2.29 8.66
C ARG A 102 -2.53 -3.14 7.79
N TYR A 103 -1.88 -4.05 7.08
CA TYR A 103 -2.52 -4.99 6.18
C TYR A 103 -2.21 -6.39 6.68
N LEU A 104 -3.22 -7.04 7.25
CA LEU A 104 -3.08 -8.36 7.86
C LEU A 104 -3.75 -9.41 7.00
N VAL A 105 -3.15 -10.59 6.93
CA VAL A 105 -3.72 -11.76 6.27
C VAL A 105 -3.61 -12.97 7.20
N ASN A 106 -4.53 -13.91 7.10
CA ASN A 106 -4.38 -15.19 7.77
C ASN A 106 -3.18 -15.94 7.16
N LYS A 107 -2.24 -16.39 7.98
CA LYS A 107 -1.03 -17.11 7.55
C LYS A 107 -1.30 -18.39 6.76
N ASN A 108 -2.48 -18.97 6.94
CA ASN A 108 -2.91 -20.18 6.24
C ASN A 108 -3.76 -19.87 4.99
N ALA A 109 -4.08 -18.60 4.74
CA ALA A 109 -4.84 -18.21 3.57
C ALA A 109 -4.04 -18.43 2.29
N LYS A 110 -4.76 -18.85 1.25
CA LYS A 110 -4.22 -18.92 -0.10
C LYS A 110 -4.54 -17.62 -0.82
N LYS A 111 -3.61 -17.17 -1.66
CA LYS A 111 -3.86 -16.06 -2.58
C LYS A 111 -4.98 -16.47 -3.55
N ASN A 112 -5.85 -15.53 -3.85
CA ASN A 112 -6.87 -15.66 -4.87
C ASN A 112 -6.18 -15.73 -6.24
N THR A 113 -6.44 -16.79 -7.00
CA THR A 113 -5.78 -17.02 -8.29
C THR A 113 -6.10 -15.92 -9.30
N ASP A 114 -7.34 -15.47 -9.37
CA ASP A 114 -7.78 -14.43 -10.30
C ASP A 114 -7.12 -13.08 -9.93
N SER A 115 -7.12 -12.71 -8.65
CA SER A 115 -6.42 -11.50 -8.18
C SER A 115 -4.91 -11.52 -8.50
N VAL A 116 -4.28 -12.70 -8.43
CA VAL A 116 -2.85 -12.85 -8.79
C VAL A 116 -2.66 -12.71 -10.29
N ILE A 117 -3.53 -13.29 -11.12
CA ILE A 117 -3.49 -13.14 -12.58
C ILE A 117 -3.64 -11.66 -12.94
N ASP A 118 -4.67 -10.99 -12.44
CA ASP A 118 -4.93 -9.57 -12.69
C ASP A 118 -3.74 -8.69 -12.30
N TYR A 119 -3.13 -8.96 -11.13
CA TYR A 119 -1.93 -8.24 -10.68
C TYR A 119 -0.73 -8.45 -11.60
N ILE A 120 -0.52 -9.67 -12.11
CA ILE A 120 0.55 -9.98 -13.05
C ILE A 120 0.30 -9.30 -14.39
N GLU A 121 -0.92 -9.34 -14.91
CA GLU A 121 -1.30 -8.70 -16.18
C GLU A 121 -1.14 -7.17 -16.12
N ASP A 122 -1.59 -6.53 -15.03
CA ASP A 122 -1.36 -5.09 -14.80
C ASP A 122 0.13 -4.76 -14.75
N LYS A 123 0.95 -5.59 -14.10
CA LYS A 123 2.41 -5.42 -14.06
C LYS A 123 3.05 -5.57 -15.42
N ILE A 124 2.61 -6.54 -16.23
CA ILE A 124 3.06 -6.70 -17.62
C ILE A 124 2.72 -5.44 -18.41
N SER A 125 1.47 -4.97 -18.36
CA SER A 125 1.01 -3.78 -19.10
C SER A 125 1.78 -2.51 -18.72
N LYS A 126 2.04 -2.30 -17.42
CA LYS A 126 2.85 -1.19 -16.92
C LYS A 126 4.30 -1.27 -17.42
N ASN A 127 4.89 -2.46 -17.41
CA ASN A 127 6.25 -2.67 -17.90
C ASN A 127 6.33 -2.46 -19.41
N GLU A 128 5.37 -2.93 -20.19
CA GLU A 128 5.30 -2.67 -21.63
C GLU A 128 5.21 -1.18 -21.94
N THR A 129 4.40 -0.46 -21.18
CA THR A 129 4.29 1.01 -21.29
C THR A 129 5.64 1.68 -20.97
N MET A 130 6.31 1.24 -19.91
CA MET A 130 7.63 1.73 -19.55
C MET A 130 8.67 1.45 -20.64
N ILE A 131 8.67 0.25 -21.22
CA ILE A 131 9.57 -0.12 -22.33
C ILE A 131 9.32 0.78 -23.55
N LYS A 132 8.06 1.03 -23.91
CA LYS A 132 7.71 1.93 -25.02
C LYS A 132 8.21 3.35 -24.78
N ASN A 133 8.05 3.86 -23.56
CA ASN A 133 8.54 5.19 -23.18
C ASN A 133 10.07 5.26 -23.27
N LEU A 134 10.77 4.28 -22.71
CA LEU A 134 12.23 4.18 -22.78
C LEU A 134 12.74 4.05 -24.22
N ALA A 135 12.04 3.30 -25.07
CA ALA A 135 12.38 3.20 -26.49
C ALA A 135 12.23 4.54 -27.21
N SER A 136 11.17 5.30 -26.89
CA SER A 136 10.98 6.65 -27.40
C SER A 136 12.08 7.61 -26.93
N ASP A 137 12.44 7.56 -25.65
CA ASP A 137 13.52 8.37 -25.09
C ASP A 137 14.87 8.02 -25.74
N ASN A 138 15.19 6.74 -25.91
CA ASN A 138 16.41 6.31 -26.59
C ASN A 138 16.47 6.79 -28.05
N ARG A 139 15.34 6.76 -28.77
CA ARG A 139 15.27 7.31 -30.13
C ARG A 139 15.61 8.80 -30.12
N MET A 140 15.03 9.56 -29.20
CA MET A 140 15.31 11.01 -29.09
C MET A 140 16.75 11.32 -28.73
N LEU A 141 17.35 10.55 -27.81
CA LEU A 141 18.75 10.70 -27.46
C LEU A 141 19.67 10.38 -28.64
N ASN A 142 19.37 9.36 -29.44
CA ASN A 142 20.14 9.03 -30.63
C ASN A 142 20.05 10.12 -31.72
N GLU A 143 18.88 10.72 -31.90
CA GLU A 143 18.71 11.86 -32.80
C GLU A 143 19.50 13.08 -32.32
N TRP A 144 19.43 13.40 -31.02
CA TRP A 144 20.27 14.44 -30.41
C TRP A 144 21.76 14.18 -30.60
N LEU A 145 22.22 12.96 -30.38
CA LEU A 145 23.61 12.57 -30.59
C LEU A 145 24.04 12.78 -32.05
N CYS A 146 23.18 12.42 -33.01
CA CYS A 146 23.44 12.64 -34.44
C CYS A 146 23.59 14.13 -34.77
N VAL A 147 22.65 14.96 -34.30
CA VAL A 147 22.69 16.41 -34.54
C VAL A 147 23.96 17.03 -33.94
N VAL A 148 24.30 16.69 -32.70
CA VAL A 148 25.50 17.20 -32.02
C VAL A 148 26.78 16.73 -32.70
N ASN A 149 26.85 15.49 -33.18
CA ASN A 149 28.02 15.01 -33.92
C ASN A 149 28.23 15.74 -35.25
N ASN A 150 27.15 16.18 -35.90
CA ASN A 150 27.22 16.94 -37.15
C ASN A 150 27.48 18.44 -36.92
N ASP A 151 27.00 19.01 -35.81
CA ASP A 151 27.25 20.40 -35.39
C ASP A 151 27.45 20.47 -33.86
N PRO A 152 28.71 20.39 -33.38
CA PRO A 152 29.01 20.37 -31.94
C PRO A 152 28.52 21.60 -31.17
N ASP A 153 28.33 22.74 -31.83
CA ASP A 153 27.83 23.95 -31.17
C ASP A 153 26.36 23.80 -30.72
N VAL A 154 25.63 22.87 -31.32
CA VAL A 154 24.25 22.52 -30.93
C VAL A 154 24.19 21.88 -29.54
N ALA A 155 25.30 21.33 -29.02
CA ALA A 155 25.35 20.73 -27.69
C ALA A 155 24.91 21.70 -26.57
N GLN A 156 25.13 23.01 -26.76
CA GLN A 156 24.73 24.04 -25.80
C GLN A 156 23.20 24.18 -25.64
N LEU A 157 22.44 23.67 -26.61
CA LEU A 157 20.97 23.69 -26.59
C LEU A 157 20.37 22.48 -25.86
N TYR A 158 21.16 21.43 -25.59
CA TYR A 158 20.69 20.24 -24.89
C TYR A 158 20.43 20.55 -23.41
N LYS A 159 19.18 20.40 -22.98
CA LYS A 159 18.77 20.48 -21.57
C LYS A 159 18.28 19.11 -21.12
N ASN A 160 18.91 18.56 -20.09
CA ASN A 160 18.67 17.20 -19.60
C ASN A 160 17.28 17.00 -18.97
N GLU A 161 16.53 18.07 -18.72
CA GLU A 161 15.21 18.04 -18.09
C GLU A 161 14.11 18.18 -19.16
N LYS A 162 13.65 17.04 -19.68
CA LYS A 162 12.42 16.88 -20.48
C LYS A 162 12.16 17.98 -21.53
N TYR A 163 13.01 17.99 -22.56
CA TYR A 163 12.72 18.51 -23.91
C TYR A 163 12.13 19.94 -24.01
N GLU A 164 12.59 20.90 -23.21
CA GLU A 164 12.25 22.33 -23.45
C GLU A 164 12.71 22.82 -24.85
N TYR A 165 13.72 22.15 -25.42
CA TYR A 165 14.11 22.29 -26.83
C TYR A 165 13.98 20.94 -27.52
N THR A 166 13.22 20.89 -28.61
CA THR A 166 13.03 19.68 -29.42
C THR A 166 14.23 19.47 -30.36
N VAL A 167 14.41 18.24 -30.85
CA VAL A 167 15.38 17.94 -31.93
C VAL A 167 15.12 18.85 -33.14
N GLU A 168 13.86 19.17 -33.44
CA GLU A 168 13.48 20.10 -34.52
C GLU A 168 14.08 21.50 -34.31
N ASN A 169 14.08 22.02 -33.07
CA ASN A 169 14.72 23.30 -32.76
C ASN A 169 16.24 23.24 -32.97
N ALA A 170 16.85 22.10 -32.66
CA ALA A 170 18.28 21.86 -32.84
C ALA A 170 18.65 21.85 -34.34
N ILE A 171 17.85 21.15 -35.16
CA ILE A 171 17.99 21.12 -36.64
C ILE A 171 17.81 22.53 -37.22
N LEU A 172 16.79 23.27 -36.79
CA LEU A 172 16.55 24.64 -37.26
C LEU A 172 17.69 25.60 -36.89
N PHE A 173 18.32 25.40 -35.73
CA PHE A 173 19.50 26.18 -35.33
C PHE A 173 20.71 25.88 -36.23
N ALA A 174 21.00 24.60 -36.50
CA ALA A 174 22.10 24.20 -37.38
C ALA A 174 21.91 24.74 -38.82
N LEU A 175 20.68 24.62 -39.37
CA LEU A 175 20.35 25.12 -40.71
C LEU A 175 20.53 26.64 -40.83
N LYS A 176 20.16 27.42 -39.80
CA LYS A 176 20.35 28.88 -39.78
C LYS A 176 21.82 29.30 -39.83
N ARG A 177 22.74 28.41 -39.47
CA ARG A 177 24.19 28.65 -39.50
C ARG A 177 24.86 28.19 -40.79
N GLY A 178 24.10 27.65 -41.74
CA GLY A 178 24.60 27.27 -43.06
C GLY A 178 25.34 25.93 -43.09
N VAL A 179 25.19 25.10 -42.05
CA VAL A 179 25.69 23.71 -42.02
C VAL A 179 24.70 22.86 -42.84
N LYS A 180 25.20 22.16 -43.87
CA LYS A 180 24.42 21.23 -44.71
C LYS A 180 24.47 19.82 -44.15
#